data_AF-A0A852RMN4-F1
#
_entry.id   AF-A0A852RMN4-F1
#
_cell.length_a   1.000
_cell.length_b   1.000
_cell.length_c   1.000
_cell.angle_alpha   90.00
_cell.angle_beta   90.00
_cell.angle_gamma   90.00
#
_symmetry.space_group_name_H-M   'P 1'
#
loop_
_entity.id
_entity.type
_entity.pdbx_description
1 polymer ?
#
loop_
_entity_poly.entity_id
_entity_poly.type
_entity_poly.pdbx_seq_one_letter_code
_entity_poly.pdbx_strand_id
1 'polypeptide(L)'
;MRAEVAASWHRSAAAGVPADEATAPITLGDGDLRSVRAQHPLARVFPLLDDVLGQAARDCDATMAVADEAGQLLWVCGSGAALRRAESIGFVEGSNWDERLAGTNAPGLALRLDQPSSVVRGEHFRHAVRGWSCAAAPIHDPASSRLLGVLDVTGGDEIVVPQTMALVRATVRLAEAELARDRLVARDPAEHPGRPAVRIEALGRNDALLSVDDDRGHTGRMRLSPRHSELVLLLASAPRGLSGDELSVLVYEDEGGSSTLRAELNRLRHLLGETFFGSRPYRLLSEVSGDWLAVEALLASGDVAGAVRAFRGPLLPRSNAPGVVRLREALTAQLRAAVLHAGQPDLMSSWTRSAWGADDYEMWTRQRDLLPPGSPLWALASGQLARLDDEFAG
;
A
#
# COMPACT_ATOMS: atom_id res chain seq x y z
N MET A 1 -36.74 -8.15 10.90
CA MET A 1 -35.40 -8.73 10.68
C MET A 1 -34.97 -8.40 9.26
N ARG A 2 -33.77 -7.86 9.07
CA ARG A 2 -33.23 -7.49 7.75
C ARG A 2 -32.96 -8.73 6.89
N ALA A 3 -32.95 -8.57 5.58
CA ALA A 3 -32.86 -9.70 4.64
C ALA A 3 -31.53 -10.47 4.79
N GLU A 4 -30.43 -9.75 4.95
CA GLU A 4 -29.10 -10.32 5.14
C GLU A 4 -28.96 -11.12 6.45
N VAL A 5 -29.59 -10.63 7.53
CA VAL A 5 -29.66 -11.33 8.83
C VAL A 5 -30.51 -12.59 8.70
N ALA A 6 -31.67 -12.50 8.07
CA ALA A 6 -32.53 -13.66 7.82
C ALA A 6 -31.80 -14.75 7.00
N ALA A 7 -31.04 -14.35 5.99
CA ALA A 7 -30.25 -15.27 5.19
C ALA A 7 -29.12 -15.93 6.00
N SER A 8 -28.45 -15.17 6.88
CA SER A 8 -27.46 -15.73 7.81
C SER A 8 -28.10 -16.72 8.78
N TRP A 9 -29.28 -16.42 9.34
CA TRP A 9 -30.00 -17.33 10.23
C TRP A 9 -30.29 -18.68 9.58
N HIS A 10 -30.73 -18.66 8.32
CA HIS A 10 -30.95 -19.90 7.56
C HIS A 10 -29.66 -20.71 7.39
N ARG A 11 -28.53 -20.05 7.11
CA ARG A 11 -27.23 -20.73 6.97
C ARG A 11 -26.72 -21.29 8.29
N SER A 12 -26.85 -20.54 9.39
CA SER A 12 -26.50 -21.00 10.74
C SER A 12 -27.34 -22.20 11.17
N ALA A 13 -28.65 -22.16 10.93
CA ALA A 13 -29.54 -23.29 11.19
C ALA A 13 -29.19 -24.51 10.33
N ALA A 14 -28.90 -24.31 9.04
CA ALA A 14 -28.49 -25.37 8.13
C ALA A 14 -27.12 -25.99 8.52
N ALA A 15 -26.24 -25.22 9.14
CA ALA A 15 -24.97 -25.70 9.69
C ALA A 15 -25.13 -26.45 11.02
N GLY A 16 -26.34 -26.51 11.59
CA GLY A 16 -26.60 -27.22 12.85
C GLY A 16 -26.17 -26.46 14.09
N VAL A 17 -26.00 -25.14 14.01
CA VAL A 17 -25.64 -24.33 15.18
C VAL A 17 -26.76 -24.40 16.23
N PRO A 18 -26.49 -24.78 17.49
CA PRO A 18 -27.49 -24.78 18.56
C PRO A 18 -27.75 -23.35 19.05
N ALA A 19 -29.01 -22.92 19.06
CA ALA A 19 -29.39 -21.57 19.50
C ALA A 19 -29.25 -21.35 21.01
N ASP A 20 -29.36 -22.42 21.81
CA ASP A 20 -29.39 -22.37 23.27
C ASP A 20 -28.02 -22.60 23.94
N GLU A 21 -27.00 -23.01 23.17
CA GLU A 21 -25.66 -23.18 23.72
C GLU A 21 -25.01 -21.82 23.97
N ALA A 22 -24.49 -21.65 25.18
CA ALA A 22 -24.09 -20.34 25.70
C ALA A 22 -22.85 -19.75 25.03
N THR A 23 -21.90 -20.59 24.60
CA THR A 23 -20.58 -20.14 24.17
C THR A 23 -20.24 -20.57 22.75
N ALA A 24 -19.55 -19.69 22.01
CA ALA A 24 -18.87 -20.08 20.78
C ALA A 24 -17.69 -21.04 21.08
N PRO A 25 -17.36 -21.98 20.16
CA PRO A 25 -16.28 -22.93 20.38
C PRO A 25 -14.90 -22.26 20.32
N ILE A 26 -14.01 -22.69 21.22
CA ILE A 26 -12.57 -22.40 21.13
C ILE A 26 -11.94 -23.44 20.20
N THR A 27 -11.49 -23.00 19.03
CA THR A 27 -10.95 -23.86 17.97
C THR A 27 -9.43 -23.77 17.86
N LEU A 28 -8.82 -22.76 18.48
CA LEU A 28 -7.37 -22.61 18.61
C LEU A 28 -6.98 -22.48 20.07
N GLY A 29 -6.10 -23.35 20.53
CA GLY A 29 -5.50 -23.26 21.87
C GLY A 29 -4.34 -22.24 21.92
N ASP A 30 -3.90 -21.90 23.13
CA ASP A 30 -2.93 -20.82 23.40
C ASP A 30 -1.56 -20.95 22.70
N GLY A 31 -1.12 -22.18 22.42
CA GLY A 31 0.14 -22.46 21.71
C GLY A 31 0.04 -22.10 20.23
N ASP A 32 -1.04 -22.57 19.59
CA ASP A 32 -1.28 -22.36 18.16
C ASP A 32 -1.69 -20.90 17.88
N LEU A 33 -2.49 -20.30 18.77
CA LEU A 33 -2.92 -18.91 18.66
C LEU A 33 -1.73 -17.93 18.61
N ARG A 34 -0.69 -18.16 19.42
CA ARG A 34 0.54 -17.33 19.38
C ARG A 34 1.26 -17.44 18.04
N SER A 35 1.35 -18.65 17.49
CA SER A 35 1.96 -18.89 16.19
C SER A 35 1.18 -18.23 15.06
N VAL A 36 -0.16 -18.38 15.06
CA VAL A 36 -1.05 -17.74 14.10
C VAL A 36 -0.93 -16.22 14.16
N ARG A 37 -1.00 -15.63 15.36
CA ARG A 37 -0.79 -14.18 15.54
C ARG A 37 0.53 -13.70 14.95
N ALA A 38 1.63 -14.39 15.24
CA ALA A 38 2.95 -13.97 14.79
C ALA A 38 3.08 -13.95 13.26
N GLN A 39 2.36 -14.83 12.56
CA GLN A 39 2.41 -14.98 11.11
C GLN A 39 1.32 -14.17 10.38
N HIS A 40 0.27 -13.74 11.09
CA HIS A 40 -0.87 -13.11 10.47
C HIS A 40 -0.58 -11.66 10.05
N PRO A 41 -0.93 -11.22 8.82
CA PRO A 41 -0.67 -9.85 8.36
C PRO A 41 -1.24 -8.76 9.28
N LEU A 42 -2.39 -9.02 9.90
CA LEU A 42 -3.03 -8.06 10.82
C LEU A 42 -2.23 -7.81 12.10
N ALA A 43 -1.25 -8.65 12.44
CA ALA A 43 -0.41 -8.40 13.61
C ALA A 43 0.41 -7.11 13.49
N ARG A 44 0.76 -6.71 12.27
CA ARG A 44 1.51 -5.48 11.98
C ARG A 44 0.69 -4.23 12.29
N VAL A 45 -0.61 -4.28 12.06
CA VAL A 45 -1.53 -3.16 12.27
C VAL A 45 -2.35 -3.26 13.56
N PHE A 46 -2.29 -4.39 14.26
CA PHE A 46 -3.00 -4.57 15.52
C PHE A 46 -2.69 -3.46 16.55
N PRO A 47 -1.43 -3.03 16.77
CA PRO A 47 -1.15 -1.93 17.71
C PRO A 47 -1.89 -0.63 17.36
N LEU A 48 -2.03 -0.32 16.07
CA LEU A 48 -2.79 0.83 15.58
C LEU A 48 -4.30 0.63 15.80
N LEU A 49 -4.81 -0.56 15.55
CA LEU A 49 -6.21 -0.90 15.80
C LEU A 49 -6.56 -0.75 17.30
N ASP A 50 -5.69 -1.26 18.19
CA ASP A 50 -5.86 -1.16 19.64
C ASP A 50 -5.73 0.28 20.16
N ASP A 51 -4.82 1.08 19.59
CA ASP A 51 -4.67 2.48 19.95
C ASP A 51 -5.92 3.31 19.60
N VAL A 52 -6.47 3.11 18.39
CA VAL A 52 -7.61 3.90 17.92
C VAL A 52 -8.94 3.40 18.48
N LEU A 53 -9.26 2.12 18.26
CA LEU A 53 -10.57 1.55 18.63
C LEU A 53 -10.52 0.80 19.95
N GLY A 54 -9.40 0.17 20.31
CA GLY A 54 -9.26 -0.51 21.59
C GLY A 54 -9.40 0.46 22.76
N GLN A 55 -8.82 1.67 22.67
CA GLN A 55 -9.01 2.72 23.67
C GLN A 55 -10.47 3.19 23.74
N ALA A 56 -11.10 3.49 22.60
CA ALA A 56 -12.51 3.88 22.57
C ALA A 56 -13.42 2.79 23.16
N ALA A 57 -13.12 1.52 22.91
CA ALA A 57 -13.85 0.40 23.48
C ALA A 57 -13.70 0.32 25.01
N ARG A 58 -12.49 0.54 25.54
CA ARG A 58 -12.26 0.59 27.00
C ARG A 58 -13.05 1.72 27.66
N ASP A 59 -13.10 2.90 27.04
CA ASP A 59 -13.81 4.07 27.57
C ASP A 59 -15.33 3.91 27.54
N CYS A 60 -15.85 3.05 26.65
CA CYS A 60 -17.29 2.84 26.46
C CYS A 60 -17.81 1.51 27.05
N ASP A 61 -17.03 0.82 27.89
CA ASP A 61 -17.36 -0.51 28.42
C ASP A 61 -17.76 -1.54 27.32
N ALA A 62 -17.08 -1.43 26.16
CA ALA A 62 -17.23 -2.30 25.01
C ALA A 62 -15.99 -3.17 24.81
N THR A 63 -16.08 -4.11 23.88
CA THR A 63 -14.96 -4.90 23.38
C THR A 63 -14.68 -4.56 21.93
N MET A 64 -13.40 -4.49 21.58
CA MET A 64 -12.90 -4.54 20.21
C MET A 64 -12.35 -5.95 19.99
N ALA A 65 -12.64 -6.54 18.83
CA ALA A 65 -11.99 -7.77 18.41
C ALA A 65 -11.49 -7.68 16.97
N VAL A 66 -10.43 -8.44 16.69
CA VAL A 66 -9.91 -8.65 15.36
C VAL A 66 -9.90 -10.14 15.10
N ALA A 67 -10.56 -10.56 14.02
CA ALA A 67 -10.61 -11.96 13.58
C ALA A 67 -9.94 -12.15 12.22
N ASP A 68 -9.45 -13.35 11.93
CA ASP A 68 -8.93 -13.71 10.60
C ASP A 68 -10.06 -13.96 9.57
N GLU A 69 -9.70 -14.35 8.35
CA GLU A 69 -10.68 -14.61 7.28
C GLU A 69 -11.62 -15.81 7.55
N ALA A 70 -11.26 -16.68 8.50
CA ALA A 70 -12.03 -17.83 8.93
C ALA A 70 -12.89 -17.54 10.16
N GLY A 71 -12.94 -16.29 10.63
CA GLY A 71 -13.70 -15.88 11.81
C GLY A 71 -13.04 -16.20 13.14
N GLN A 72 -11.76 -16.57 13.13
CA GLN A 72 -11.00 -16.89 14.34
C GLN A 72 -10.60 -15.60 15.06
N LEU A 73 -11.06 -15.39 16.31
CA LEU A 73 -10.69 -14.22 17.09
C LEU A 73 -9.21 -14.28 17.45
N LEU A 74 -8.44 -13.40 16.81
CA LEU A 74 -7.00 -13.28 17.02
C LEU A 74 -6.69 -12.36 18.18
N TRP A 75 -7.40 -11.25 18.36
CA TRP A 75 -7.19 -10.34 19.50
C TRP A 75 -8.52 -9.84 20.02
N VAL A 76 -8.63 -9.70 21.35
CA VAL A 76 -9.81 -9.12 22.01
C VAL A 76 -9.35 -8.11 23.06
N CYS A 77 -9.84 -6.88 22.97
CA CYS A 77 -9.47 -5.77 23.84
C CYS A 77 -10.73 -5.11 24.42
N GLY A 78 -10.66 -4.60 25.64
CA GLY A 78 -11.79 -3.92 26.28
C GLY A 78 -11.52 -3.64 27.75
N SER A 79 -12.49 -3.03 28.43
CA SER A 79 -12.43 -2.88 29.89
C SER A 79 -12.49 -4.25 30.57
N GLY A 80 -11.92 -4.40 31.77
CA GLY A 80 -11.95 -5.68 32.48
C GLY A 80 -13.38 -6.18 32.77
N ALA A 81 -14.35 -5.27 32.89
CA ALA A 81 -15.76 -5.62 33.04
C ALA A 81 -16.36 -6.12 31.72
N ALA A 82 -16.09 -5.43 30.61
CA ALA A 82 -16.54 -5.82 29.28
C ALA A 82 -15.98 -7.19 28.87
N LEU A 83 -14.69 -7.44 29.10
CA LEU A 83 -14.03 -8.72 28.81
C LEU A 83 -14.65 -9.89 29.60
N ARG A 84 -14.90 -9.73 30.90
CA ARG A 84 -15.59 -10.77 31.70
C ARG A 84 -17.01 -11.04 31.19
N ARG A 85 -17.72 -10.02 30.71
CA ARG A 85 -19.04 -10.21 30.10
C ARG A 85 -18.91 -10.97 28.78
N ALA A 86 -17.91 -10.64 27.97
CA ALA A 86 -17.63 -11.30 26.68
C ALA A 86 -17.21 -12.77 26.85
N GLU A 87 -16.44 -13.09 27.89
CA GLU A 87 -16.10 -14.47 28.26
C GLU A 87 -17.32 -15.36 28.48
N SER A 88 -18.41 -14.81 29.05
CA SER A 88 -19.65 -15.58 29.31
C SER A 88 -20.36 -16.08 28.05
N ILE A 89 -20.05 -15.49 26.88
CA ILE A 89 -20.56 -15.91 25.56
C ILE A 89 -19.49 -16.58 24.70
N GLY A 90 -18.31 -16.86 25.27
CA GLY A 90 -17.16 -17.41 24.54
C GLY A 90 -16.56 -16.43 23.53
N PHE A 91 -16.77 -15.12 23.67
CA PHE A 91 -16.14 -14.10 22.83
C PHE A 91 -14.75 -13.80 23.37
N VAL A 92 -13.85 -14.77 23.16
CA VAL A 92 -12.48 -14.79 23.67
C VAL A 92 -11.50 -15.09 22.55
N GLU A 93 -10.23 -14.73 22.76
CA GLU A 93 -9.16 -15.04 21.82
C GLU A 93 -9.06 -16.56 21.60
N GLY A 94 -8.90 -17.02 20.37
CA GLY A 94 -8.90 -18.45 20.01
C GLY A 94 -10.29 -19.07 19.82
N SER A 95 -11.38 -18.32 20.05
CA SER A 95 -12.74 -18.74 19.63
C SER A 95 -13.01 -18.43 18.15
N ASN A 96 -13.90 -19.20 17.53
CA ASN A 96 -14.29 -19.00 16.13
C ASN A 96 -15.75 -18.52 16.01
N TRP A 97 -15.89 -17.36 15.38
CA TRP A 97 -17.13 -16.61 15.19
C TRP A 97 -17.63 -16.63 13.75
N ASP A 98 -17.22 -17.60 12.94
CA ASP A 98 -17.89 -17.92 11.68
C ASP A 98 -19.37 -18.25 11.92
N GLU A 99 -20.26 -17.78 11.05
CA GLU A 99 -21.72 -17.96 11.21
C GLU A 99 -22.16 -19.43 11.21
N ARG A 100 -21.32 -20.35 10.70
CA ARG A 100 -21.54 -21.81 10.70
C ARG A 100 -21.17 -22.46 12.03
N LEU A 101 -20.46 -21.76 12.92
CA LEU A 101 -20.03 -22.28 14.22
C LEU A 101 -20.68 -21.52 15.39
N ALA A 102 -20.63 -20.18 15.34
CA ALA A 102 -21.18 -19.32 16.39
C ALA A 102 -22.63 -18.87 16.09
N GLY A 103 -23.14 -19.13 14.89
CA GLY A 103 -24.43 -18.61 14.45
C GLY A 103 -24.34 -17.16 13.97
N THR A 104 -25.43 -16.56 13.50
CA THR A 104 -25.43 -15.17 13.03
C THR A 104 -24.90 -14.20 14.07
N ASN A 105 -23.83 -13.51 13.71
CA ASN A 105 -23.11 -12.50 14.47
C ASN A 105 -22.45 -11.49 13.50
N ALA A 106 -22.04 -10.31 13.97
CA ALA A 106 -21.49 -9.28 13.09
C ALA A 106 -20.16 -9.66 12.41
N PRO A 107 -19.15 -10.22 13.10
CA PRO A 107 -17.93 -10.72 12.46
C PRO A 107 -18.20 -11.68 11.30
N GLY A 108 -18.96 -12.75 11.55
CA GLY A 108 -19.29 -13.77 10.55
C GLY A 108 -20.11 -13.20 9.38
N LEU A 109 -21.05 -12.29 9.66
CA LEU A 109 -21.85 -11.65 8.62
C LEU A 109 -21.00 -10.73 7.73
N ALA A 110 -20.11 -9.94 8.33
CA ALA A 110 -19.22 -9.03 7.61
C ALA A 110 -18.23 -9.80 6.72
N LEU A 111 -17.63 -10.88 7.24
CA LEU A 111 -16.76 -11.78 6.46
C LEU A 111 -17.52 -12.44 5.30
N ARG A 112 -18.76 -12.87 5.54
CA ARG A 112 -19.56 -13.58 4.53
C ARG A 112 -20.01 -12.69 3.38
N LEU A 113 -20.41 -11.46 3.70
CA LEU A 113 -20.91 -10.49 2.73
C LEU A 113 -19.81 -9.60 2.14
N ASP A 114 -18.61 -9.68 2.69
CA ASP A 114 -17.48 -8.81 2.35
C ASP A 114 -17.84 -7.32 2.43
N GLN A 115 -18.64 -6.96 3.44
CA GLN A 115 -19.15 -5.61 3.63
C GLN A 115 -19.33 -5.26 5.11
N PRO A 116 -19.20 -3.97 5.48
CA PRO A 116 -19.50 -3.51 6.83
C PRO A 116 -20.92 -3.90 7.24
N SER A 117 -21.05 -4.55 8.39
CA SER A 117 -22.29 -5.15 8.85
C SER A 117 -22.47 -4.94 10.34
N SER A 118 -23.71 -4.78 10.77
CA SER A 118 -24.09 -4.74 12.19
C SER A 118 -25.05 -5.88 12.49
N VAL A 119 -25.09 -6.32 13.75
CA VAL A 119 -26.07 -7.27 14.26
C VAL A 119 -26.49 -6.78 15.64
N VAL A 120 -27.79 -6.55 15.84
CA VAL A 120 -28.32 -5.98 17.08
C VAL A 120 -29.18 -6.97 17.85
N ARG A 121 -28.88 -7.15 19.14
CA ARG A 121 -29.70 -7.90 20.10
C ARG A 121 -30.23 -9.23 19.54
N GLY A 122 -31.55 -9.31 19.36
CA GLY A 122 -32.28 -10.48 18.89
C GLY A 122 -32.00 -10.88 17.44
N GLU A 123 -31.19 -10.12 16.70
CA GLU A 123 -30.63 -10.54 15.42
C GLU A 123 -29.48 -11.53 15.57
N HIS A 124 -28.90 -11.68 16.77
CA HIS A 124 -27.99 -12.77 17.06
C HIS A 124 -28.74 -14.11 17.10
N PHE A 125 -28.18 -15.11 16.43
CA PHE A 125 -28.78 -16.44 16.36
C PHE A 125 -28.81 -17.10 17.74
N ARG A 126 -27.67 -17.13 18.43
CA ARG A 126 -27.55 -17.68 19.79
C ARG A 126 -28.21 -16.77 20.82
N HIS A 127 -28.98 -17.36 21.73
CA HIS A 127 -29.76 -16.63 22.73
C HIS A 127 -28.87 -15.91 23.74
N ALA A 128 -27.75 -16.52 24.12
CA ALA A 128 -26.78 -15.93 25.05
C ALA A 128 -26.14 -14.63 24.53
N VAL A 129 -26.07 -14.43 23.20
CA VAL A 129 -25.45 -13.25 22.58
C VAL A 129 -26.45 -12.09 22.42
N ARG A 130 -27.75 -12.30 22.65
CA ARG A 130 -28.79 -11.27 22.42
C ARG A 130 -28.71 -10.05 23.34
N GLY A 131 -27.89 -10.10 24.39
CA GLY A 131 -27.55 -8.94 25.22
C GLY A 131 -26.53 -7.99 24.58
N TRP A 132 -26.06 -8.30 23.37
CA TRP A 132 -25.01 -7.57 22.68
C TRP A 132 -25.49 -6.98 21.35
N SER A 133 -24.85 -5.89 20.98
CA SER A 133 -24.99 -5.23 19.68
C SER A 133 -23.60 -4.95 19.12
N CYS A 134 -23.39 -5.31 17.86
CA CYS A 134 -22.06 -5.42 17.26
C CYS A 134 -22.00 -4.68 15.91
N ALA A 135 -20.86 -4.08 15.63
CA ALA A 135 -20.55 -3.41 14.38
C ALA A 135 -19.17 -3.89 13.87
N ALA A 136 -19.16 -4.49 12.69
CA ALA A 136 -17.99 -5.11 12.10
C ALA A 136 -17.72 -4.60 10.68
N ALA A 137 -16.45 -4.53 10.30
CA ALA A 137 -16.03 -4.25 8.93
C ALA A 137 -14.85 -5.14 8.49
N PRO A 138 -14.90 -5.70 7.27
CA PRO A 138 -13.83 -6.52 6.73
C PRO A 138 -12.56 -5.70 6.48
N ILE A 139 -11.39 -6.28 6.75
CA ILE A 139 -10.08 -5.73 6.44
C ILE A 139 -9.51 -6.49 5.24
N HIS A 140 -9.02 -5.75 4.25
CA HIS A 140 -8.46 -6.33 3.04
C HIS A 140 -6.97 -6.11 2.93
N ASP A 141 -6.37 -7.00 2.14
CA ASP A 141 -5.04 -6.83 1.61
C ASP A 141 -5.06 -5.70 0.56
N PRO A 142 -4.35 -4.58 0.77
CA PRO A 142 -4.42 -3.44 -0.13
C PRO A 142 -3.80 -3.70 -1.52
N ALA A 143 -3.05 -4.79 -1.70
CA ALA A 143 -2.42 -5.13 -2.98
C ALA A 143 -3.25 -6.14 -3.79
N SER A 144 -3.86 -7.12 -3.12
CA SER A 144 -4.62 -8.20 -3.76
C SER A 144 -6.13 -8.06 -3.61
N SER A 145 -6.61 -7.14 -2.77
CA SER A 145 -8.01 -7.05 -2.33
C SER A 145 -8.55 -8.33 -1.66
N ARG A 146 -7.66 -9.26 -1.26
CA ARG A 146 -8.06 -10.47 -0.53
C ARG A 146 -8.50 -10.10 0.88
N LEU A 147 -9.58 -10.71 1.35
CA LEU A 147 -10.02 -10.61 2.73
C LEU A 147 -8.93 -11.15 3.68
N LEU A 148 -8.47 -10.32 4.61
CA LEU A 148 -7.51 -10.69 5.65
C LEU A 148 -8.20 -11.00 6.98
N GLY A 149 -9.40 -10.49 7.18
CA GLY A 149 -10.10 -10.64 8.44
C GLY A 149 -11.14 -9.56 8.65
N VAL A 150 -11.53 -9.35 9.91
CA VAL A 150 -12.58 -8.42 10.28
C VAL A 150 -12.23 -7.70 11.58
N LEU A 151 -12.56 -6.42 11.62
CA LEU A 151 -12.54 -5.59 12.83
C LEU A 151 -13.96 -5.48 13.35
N ASP A 152 -14.16 -5.82 14.61
CA ASP A 152 -15.46 -5.81 15.28
C ASP A 152 -15.41 -4.97 16.57
N VAL A 153 -16.50 -4.25 16.83
CA VAL A 153 -16.76 -3.58 18.10
C VAL A 153 -18.09 -4.09 18.63
N THR A 154 -18.08 -4.60 19.86
CA THR A 154 -19.18 -5.31 20.50
C THR A 154 -19.46 -4.69 21.87
N GLY A 155 -20.71 -4.30 22.12
CA GLY A 155 -21.12 -3.69 23.39
C GLY A 155 -22.64 -3.66 23.58
N GLY A 156 -23.15 -2.64 24.25
CA GLY A 156 -24.59 -2.37 24.33
C GLY A 156 -25.14 -1.71 23.08
N ASP A 157 -26.38 -1.22 23.14
CA ASP A 157 -27.06 -0.64 21.96
C ASP A 157 -26.42 0.64 21.46
N GLU A 158 -25.76 1.37 22.35
CA GLU A 158 -25.00 2.57 22.06
C GLU A 158 -23.88 2.34 21.03
N ILE A 159 -23.46 1.09 20.83
CA ILE A 159 -22.43 0.72 19.85
C ILE A 159 -22.97 0.72 18.42
N VAL A 160 -24.25 0.37 18.19
CA VAL A 160 -24.77 0.28 16.81
C VAL A 160 -25.44 1.60 16.41
N VAL A 161 -24.61 2.63 16.31
CA VAL A 161 -24.98 3.95 15.78
C VAL A 161 -24.16 4.27 14.52
N PRO A 162 -24.65 5.15 13.63
CA PRO A 162 -23.95 5.50 12.39
C PRO A 162 -22.50 5.97 12.62
N GLN A 163 -22.24 6.65 13.74
CA GLN A 163 -20.94 7.17 14.13
C GLN A 163 -19.94 6.03 14.43
N THR A 164 -20.34 5.01 15.18
CA THR A 164 -19.48 3.86 15.47
C THR A 164 -19.12 3.11 14.19
N MET A 165 -20.10 2.85 13.31
CA MET A 165 -19.81 2.20 12.04
C MET A 165 -18.91 3.06 11.14
N ALA A 166 -19.07 4.39 11.15
CA ALA A 166 -18.15 5.29 10.44
C ALA A 166 -16.73 5.21 11.00
N LEU A 167 -16.58 5.16 12.33
CA LEU A 167 -15.29 4.99 13.00
C LEU A 167 -14.66 3.63 12.67
N VAL A 168 -15.42 2.54 12.76
CA VAL A 168 -14.95 1.19 12.40
C VAL A 168 -14.44 1.15 10.96
N ARG A 169 -15.21 1.69 10.00
CA ARG A 169 -14.75 1.78 8.60
C ARG A 169 -13.52 2.67 8.44
N ALA A 170 -13.45 3.81 9.13
CA ALA A 170 -12.30 4.70 9.07
C ALA A 170 -11.03 4.02 9.62
N THR A 171 -11.13 3.30 10.73
CA THR A 171 -10.04 2.55 11.33
C THR A 171 -9.59 1.39 10.45
N VAL A 172 -10.51 0.66 9.82
CA VAL A 172 -10.17 -0.34 8.78
C VAL A 172 -9.39 0.31 7.65
N ARG A 173 -9.86 1.44 7.11
CA ARG A 173 -9.15 2.13 6.01
C ARG A 173 -7.78 2.63 6.43
N LEU A 174 -7.63 3.07 7.68
CA LEU A 174 -6.34 3.43 8.24
C LEU A 174 -5.41 2.21 8.34
N ALA A 175 -5.90 1.06 8.80
CA ALA A 175 -5.14 -0.18 8.86
C ALA A 175 -4.74 -0.68 7.47
N GLU A 176 -5.63 -0.64 6.47
CA GLU A 176 -5.30 -0.99 5.09
C GLU A 176 -4.28 -0.03 4.48
N ALA A 177 -4.40 1.27 4.78
CA ALA A 177 -3.40 2.27 4.38
C ALA A 177 -2.05 2.02 5.07
N GLU A 178 -2.04 1.59 6.33
CA GLU A 178 -0.82 1.23 7.04
C GLU A 178 -0.21 -0.06 6.49
N LEU A 179 -0.99 -1.09 6.18
CA LEU A 179 -0.50 -2.29 5.49
C LEU A 179 0.08 -1.95 4.10
N ALA A 180 -0.53 -1.00 3.39
CA ALA A 180 0.00 -0.51 2.12
C ALA A 180 1.31 0.25 2.33
N ARG A 181 1.37 1.11 3.36
CA ARG A 181 2.56 1.88 3.73
C ARG A 181 3.68 0.96 4.19
N ASP A 182 3.40 0.00 5.05
CA ASP A 182 4.32 -1.05 5.48
C ASP A 182 4.79 -1.88 4.30
N ARG A 183 4.05 -2.05 3.20
CA ARG A 183 4.61 -2.69 2.00
C ARG A 183 5.50 -1.77 1.20
N LEU A 184 5.25 -0.47 1.24
CA LEU A 184 6.10 0.54 0.61
C LEU A 184 7.39 0.77 1.43
N VAL A 185 7.29 0.63 2.76
CA VAL A 185 8.36 0.82 3.76
C VAL A 185 9.10 -0.50 4.01
N ALA A 186 8.41 -1.60 4.30
CA ALA A 186 8.93 -2.99 4.34
C ALA A 186 9.11 -3.62 2.95
N ARG A 187 9.06 -2.81 1.88
CA ARG A 187 10.03 -2.97 0.77
C ARG A 187 11.43 -2.54 1.26
N ASP A 188 11.84 -3.03 2.43
CA ASP A 188 13.17 -3.07 3.02
C ASP A 188 13.32 -4.51 3.57
N PRO A 189 14.47 -5.16 3.42
CA PRO A 189 14.56 -6.55 2.99
C PRO A 189 14.61 -7.55 4.14
N ALA A 190 13.46 -8.11 4.52
CA ALA A 190 13.44 -9.14 5.57
C ALA A 190 12.52 -10.34 5.30
N GLU A 191 11.93 -10.48 4.11
CA GLU A 191 11.03 -11.62 3.82
C GLU A 191 11.41 -12.47 2.60
N HIS A 192 12.65 -12.36 2.10
CA HIS A 192 13.21 -13.33 1.15
C HIS A 192 14.66 -13.68 1.51
N PRO A 193 14.92 -14.64 2.41
CA PRO A 193 16.24 -15.24 2.48
C PRO A 193 16.46 -16.02 1.18
N GLY A 194 17.26 -15.49 0.26
CA GLY A 194 17.82 -16.28 -0.82
C GLY A 194 18.19 -15.60 -2.13
N ARG A 195 17.91 -14.29 -2.34
CA ARG A 195 18.37 -13.63 -3.57
C ARG A 195 18.93 -12.23 -3.31
N PRO A 196 20.16 -11.94 -3.77
CA PRO A 196 20.69 -10.58 -3.75
C PRO A 196 19.73 -9.63 -4.47
N ALA A 197 19.47 -8.46 -3.86
CA ALA A 197 18.58 -7.44 -4.41
C ALA A 197 19.27 -6.08 -4.49
N VAL A 198 18.93 -5.33 -5.53
CA VAL A 198 19.48 -4.00 -5.78
C VAL A 198 18.34 -3.01 -5.94
N ARG A 199 18.35 -1.94 -5.14
CA ARG A 199 17.41 -0.84 -5.24
C ARG A 199 18.13 0.43 -5.69
N ILE A 200 17.56 1.08 -6.70
CA ILE A 200 18.11 2.28 -7.31
C ILE A 200 17.11 3.42 -7.15
N GLU A 201 17.58 4.50 -6.54
CA GLU A 201 16.83 5.72 -6.32
C GLU A 201 17.43 6.86 -7.16
N ALA A 202 16.75 7.27 -8.23
CA ALA A 202 17.26 8.19 -9.24
C ALA A 202 16.32 9.35 -9.61
N LEU A 203 15.02 9.29 -9.24
CA LEU A 203 14.07 10.38 -9.49
C LEU A 203 14.38 11.61 -8.64
N GLY A 204 14.46 12.77 -9.28
CA GLY A 204 14.73 14.06 -8.61
C GLY A 204 16.16 14.19 -8.05
N ARG A 205 17.08 13.29 -8.40
CA ARG A 205 18.44 13.25 -7.84
C ARG A 205 19.49 13.41 -8.92
N ASN A 206 20.53 14.21 -8.68
CA ASN A 206 21.63 14.37 -9.64
C ASN A 206 22.50 13.11 -9.78
N ASP A 207 22.58 12.32 -8.71
CA ASP A 207 23.30 11.04 -8.66
C ASP A 207 22.39 9.99 -8.02
N ALA A 208 22.46 8.75 -8.51
CA ALA A 208 21.66 7.66 -8.00
C ALA A 208 22.15 7.24 -6.60
N LEU A 209 21.20 6.95 -5.73
CA LEU A 209 21.44 6.25 -4.48
C LEU A 209 21.16 4.76 -4.69
N LEU A 210 22.13 3.93 -4.35
CA LEU A 210 22.06 2.49 -4.48
C LEU A 210 21.94 1.87 -3.10
N SER A 211 20.97 0.98 -2.91
CA SER A 211 20.91 0.07 -1.78
C SER A 211 21.12 -1.35 -2.30
N VAL A 212 22.11 -2.05 -1.77
CA VAL A 212 22.42 -3.44 -2.11
C VAL A 212 22.13 -4.29 -0.89
N ASP A 213 21.33 -5.32 -1.08
CA ASP A 213 21.11 -6.36 -0.07
C ASP A 213 21.90 -7.61 -0.47
N ASP A 214 22.84 -8.00 0.39
CA ASP A 214 23.64 -9.20 0.17
C ASP A 214 22.87 -10.47 0.57
N ASP A 215 23.37 -11.62 0.15
CA ASP A 215 22.81 -12.94 0.47
C ASP A 215 22.88 -13.30 1.97
N ARG A 216 23.46 -12.42 2.80
CA ARG A 216 23.65 -12.56 4.25
C ARG A 216 22.79 -11.58 5.05
N GLY A 217 21.96 -10.78 4.38
CA GLY A 217 21.06 -9.79 5.01
C GLY A 217 21.76 -8.50 5.44
N HIS A 218 22.96 -8.20 4.93
CA HIS A 218 23.55 -6.87 5.09
C HIS A 218 23.09 -5.95 3.97
N THR A 219 22.47 -4.84 4.37
CA THR A 219 22.10 -3.77 3.45
C THR A 219 23.17 -2.67 3.45
N GLY A 220 23.86 -2.51 2.31
CA GLY A 220 24.78 -1.41 2.06
C GLY A 220 24.13 -0.29 1.25
N ARG A 221 24.19 0.95 1.74
CA ARG A 221 23.71 2.13 1.00
C ARG A 221 24.89 2.97 0.52
N MET A 222 24.89 3.34 -0.75
CA MET A 222 25.96 4.15 -1.33
C MET A 222 25.47 5.10 -2.41
N ARG A 223 26.03 6.31 -2.41
CA ARG A 223 25.83 7.26 -3.50
C ARG A 223 26.79 6.92 -4.63
N LEU A 224 26.26 6.77 -5.83
CA LEU A 224 27.04 6.50 -7.03
C LEU A 224 27.65 7.81 -7.56
N SER A 225 28.72 7.69 -8.35
CA SER A 225 29.19 8.80 -9.17
C SER A 225 28.17 9.10 -10.28
N PRO A 226 28.22 10.28 -10.93
CA PRO A 226 27.33 10.57 -12.06
C PRO A 226 27.38 9.48 -13.13
N ARG A 227 28.59 9.05 -13.51
CA ARG A 227 28.80 8.04 -14.55
C ARG A 227 28.29 6.65 -14.14
N HIS A 228 28.53 6.24 -12.89
CA HIS A 228 28.01 4.96 -12.40
C HIS A 228 26.48 4.99 -12.25
N SER A 229 25.90 6.14 -11.92
CA SER A 229 24.44 6.32 -11.85
C SER A 229 23.80 6.07 -13.21
N GLU A 230 24.37 6.64 -14.27
CA GLU A 230 23.91 6.45 -15.66
C GLU A 230 24.01 4.98 -16.08
N LEU A 231 25.17 4.35 -15.84
CA LEU A 231 25.39 2.95 -16.20
C LEU A 231 24.43 2.00 -15.49
N VAL A 232 24.27 2.15 -14.17
CA VAL A 232 23.36 1.30 -13.38
C VAL A 232 21.92 1.48 -13.81
N LEU A 233 21.49 2.72 -14.08
CA LEU A 233 20.14 3.02 -14.54
C LEU A 233 19.84 2.41 -15.91
N LEU A 234 20.77 2.52 -16.86
CA LEU A 234 20.62 1.96 -18.21
C LEU A 234 20.58 0.43 -18.17
N LEU A 235 21.43 -0.21 -17.35
CA LEU A 235 21.45 -1.66 -17.18
C LEU A 235 20.18 -2.16 -16.49
N ALA A 236 19.68 -1.44 -15.49
CA ALA A 236 18.42 -1.75 -14.81
C ALA A 236 17.20 -1.63 -15.74
N SER A 237 17.23 -0.69 -16.67
CA SER A 237 16.17 -0.47 -17.67
C SER A 237 16.27 -1.42 -18.88
N ALA A 238 17.32 -2.26 -18.94
CA ALA A 238 17.52 -3.24 -20.00
C ALA A 238 17.81 -4.64 -19.42
N PRO A 239 16.79 -5.37 -18.89
CA PRO A 239 16.98 -6.68 -18.27
C PRO A 239 17.64 -7.74 -19.18
N ARG A 240 17.47 -7.60 -20.51
CA ARG A 240 18.15 -8.43 -21.52
C ARG A 240 19.68 -8.27 -21.52
N GLY A 241 20.18 -7.18 -20.93
CA GLY A 241 21.56 -6.73 -20.99
C GLY A 241 21.89 -5.93 -22.24
N LEU A 242 22.99 -5.18 -22.15
CA LEU A 242 23.51 -4.31 -23.19
C LEU A 242 24.93 -4.75 -23.58
N SER A 243 25.23 -4.74 -24.88
CA SER A 243 26.60 -4.89 -25.37
C SER A 243 27.44 -3.67 -24.98
N GLY A 244 28.77 -3.80 -25.05
CA GLY A 244 29.66 -2.66 -24.81
C GLY A 244 29.40 -1.50 -25.76
N ASP A 245 29.09 -1.80 -27.02
CA ASP A 245 28.84 -0.79 -28.06
C ASP A 245 27.48 -0.13 -27.86
N GLU A 246 26.42 -0.91 -27.55
CA GLU A 246 25.11 -0.37 -27.17
C GLU A 246 25.26 0.58 -25.97
N LEU A 247 25.95 0.15 -24.92
CA LEU A 247 26.12 0.96 -23.72
C LEU A 247 26.96 2.21 -23.98
N SER A 248 27.97 2.14 -24.87
CA SER A 248 28.76 3.30 -25.27
C SER A 248 27.89 4.38 -25.92
N VAL A 249 27.02 4.00 -26.86
CA VAL A 249 26.07 4.92 -27.53
C VAL A 249 25.06 5.52 -26.55
N LEU A 250 24.69 4.78 -25.50
CA LEU A 250 23.74 5.27 -24.50
C LEU A 250 24.37 6.22 -23.48
N VAL A 251 25.69 6.19 -23.32
CA VAL A 251 26.42 6.90 -22.25
C VAL A 251 27.19 8.11 -22.78
N TYR A 252 27.73 8.02 -23.99
CA TYR A 252 28.55 9.05 -24.61
C TYR A 252 27.86 9.59 -25.87
N GLU A 253 27.90 10.91 -26.03
CA GLU A 253 27.43 11.58 -27.26
C GLU A 253 28.37 11.34 -28.45
N ASP A 254 29.67 11.16 -28.21
CA ASP A 254 30.72 10.98 -29.24
C ASP A 254 31.43 9.60 -29.17
N GLU A 255 31.98 9.14 -30.30
CA GLU A 255 32.59 7.80 -30.51
C GLU A 255 33.86 7.50 -29.65
N GLY A 256 34.37 8.46 -28.87
CA GLY A 256 35.64 8.35 -28.13
C GLY A 256 35.61 7.59 -26.80
N GLY A 257 34.46 7.06 -26.35
CA GLY A 257 34.24 6.59 -24.97
C GLY A 257 34.55 5.11 -24.65
N SER A 258 34.99 4.30 -25.62
CA SER A 258 35.06 2.83 -25.42
C SER A 258 36.08 2.36 -24.37
N SER A 259 37.24 3.01 -24.27
CA SER A 259 38.28 2.66 -23.28
C SER A 259 37.91 3.11 -21.87
N THR A 260 37.27 4.26 -21.73
CA THR A 260 36.76 4.78 -20.45
C THR A 260 35.57 3.97 -19.96
N LEU A 261 34.69 3.53 -20.86
CA LEU A 261 33.54 2.67 -20.51
C LEU A 261 33.98 1.39 -19.82
N ARG A 262 34.97 0.67 -20.37
CA ARG A 262 35.47 -0.57 -19.76
C ARG A 262 36.04 -0.34 -18.35
N ALA A 263 36.73 0.77 -18.14
CA ALA A 263 37.25 1.14 -16.82
C ALA A 263 36.11 1.42 -15.83
N GLU A 264 35.08 2.17 -16.23
CA GLU A 264 33.91 2.43 -15.39
C GLU A 264 33.11 1.17 -15.08
N LEU A 265 32.91 0.28 -16.06
CA LEU A 265 32.22 -0.99 -15.82
C LEU A 265 33.02 -1.90 -14.88
N ASN A 266 34.35 -1.89 -14.96
CA ASN A 266 35.19 -2.63 -14.06
C ASN A 266 35.11 -2.05 -12.62
N ARG A 267 35.18 -0.73 -12.47
CA ARG A 267 34.96 -0.03 -11.19
C ARG A 267 33.58 -0.34 -10.61
N LEU A 268 32.53 -0.28 -11.43
CA LEU A 268 31.17 -0.60 -11.03
C LEU A 268 31.04 -2.06 -10.58
N ARG A 269 31.65 -3.00 -11.29
CA ARG A 269 31.68 -4.41 -10.88
C ARG A 269 32.37 -4.61 -9.54
N HIS A 270 33.48 -3.91 -9.29
CA HIS A 270 34.13 -3.95 -7.96
C HIS A 270 33.27 -3.32 -6.87
N LEU A 271 32.48 -2.31 -7.20
CA LEU A 271 31.57 -1.64 -6.28
C LEU A 271 30.39 -2.54 -5.88
N LEU A 272 29.79 -3.23 -6.84
CA LEU A 272 28.61 -4.07 -6.65
C LEU A 272 28.96 -5.49 -6.18
N GLY A 273 30.14 -5.99 -6.55
CA GLY A 273 30.51 -7.39 -6.41
C GLY A 273 30.18 -8.21 -7.66
N GLU A 274 30.93 -9.30 -7.88
CA GLU A 274 30.79 -10.15 -9.07
C GLU A 274 29.46 -10.90 -9.14
N THR A 275 28.77 -11.05 -7.99
CA THR A 275 27.45 -11.69 -7.89
C THR A 275 26.33 -10.85 -8.52
N PHE A 276 26.50 -9.54 -8.62
CA PHE A 276 25.46 -8.62 -9.07
C PHE A 276 25.61 -8.19 -10.53
N PHE A 277 26.75 -8.49 -11.17
CA PHE A 277 27.12 -7.91 -12.45
C PHE A 277 27.61 -8.96 -13.45
N GLY A 278 26.81 -9.21 -14.48
CA GLY A 278 27.14 -10.08 -15.60
C GLY A 278 27.90 -9.33 -16.69
N SER A 279 28.74 -10.04 -17.43
CA SER A 279 29.38 -9.53 -18.64
C SER A 279 29.06 -10.42 -19.85
N ARG A 280 28.92 -9.81 -21.03
CA ARG A 280 28.57 -10.45 -22.32
C ARG A 280 27.14 -11.06 -22.39
N PRO A 281 26.08 -10.25 -22.47
CA PRO A 281 26.05 -8.78 -22.41
C PRO A 281 26.17 -8.28 -20.96
N TYR A 282 26.50 -6.99 -20.79
CA TYR A 282 26.50 -6.36 -19.48
C TYR A 282 25.07 -6.29 -18.94
N ARG A 283 24.84 -6.79 -17.72
CA ARG A 283 23.53 -6.79 -17.06
C ARG A 283 23.65 -6.92 -15.55
N LEU A 284 22.63 -6.48 -14.83
CA LEU A 284 22.48 -6.77 -13.42
C LEU A 284 21.88 -8.18 -13.26
N LEU A 285 22.47 -9.00 -12.39
CA LEU A 285 22.10 -10.42 -12.21
C LEU A 285 21.13 -10.66 -11.04
N SER A 286 20.94 -9.64 -10.21
CA SER A 286 20.06 -9.63 -9.04
C SER A 286 18.63 -9.22 -9.41
N GLU A 287 17.72 -9.36 -8.45
CA GLU A 287 16.45 -8.64 -8.55
C GLU A 287 16.74 -7.13 -8.45
N VAL A 288 16.29 -6.36 -9.45
CA VAL A 288 16.53 -4.92 -9.53
C VAL A 288 15.22 -4.19 -9.39
N SER A 289 15.17 -3.24 -8.46
CA SER A 289 14.08 -2.29 -8.33
C SER A 289 14.60 -0.86 -8.54
N GLY A 290 13.77 -0.04 -9.20
CA GLY A 290 14.05 1.36 -9.46
C GLY A 290 12.83 2.21 -9.14
N ASP A 291 13.03 3.42 -8.60
CA ASP A 291 11.93 4.34 -8.34
C ASP A 291 11.22 4.76 -9.65
N TRP A 292 11.94 4.90 -10.77
CA TRP A 292 11.33 5.12 -12.09
C TRP A 292 10.59 3.90 -12.63
N LEU A 293 11.12 2.68 -12.45
CA LEU A 293 10.44 1.43 -12.85
C LEU A 293 9.11 1.27 -12.09
N ALA A 294 9.07 1.72 -10.83
CA ALA A 294 7.83 1.73 -10.04
C ALA A 294 6.80 2.72 -10.62
N VAL A 295 7.24 3.91 -11.06
CA VAL A 295 6.36 4.87 -11.74
C VAL A 295 5.84 4.29 -13.06
N GLU A 296 6.70 3.67 -13.88
CA GLU A 296 6.28 3.01 -15.12
C GLU A 296 5.25 1.91 -14.88
N ALA A 297 5.45 1.09 -13.84
CA ALA A 297 4.49 0.04 -13.47
C ALA A 297 3.12 0.60 -13.03
N LEU A 298 3.12 1.71 -12.27
CA LEU A 298 1.90 2.40 -11.85
C LEU A 298 1.16 3.02 -13.04
N LEU A 299 1.89 3.60 -13.98
CA LEU A 299 1.31 4.11 -15.22
C LEU A 299 0.72 2.98 -16.06
N ALA A 300 1.42 1.85 -16.17
CA ALA A 300 0.95 0.68 -16.90
C ALA A 300 -0.31 0.04 -16.29
N SER A 301 -0.48 0.11 -14.96
CA SER A 301 -1.70 -0.35 -14.28
C SER A 301 -2.83 0.67 -14.26
N GLY A 302 -2.61 1.89 -14.75
CA GLY A 302 -3.59 2.97 -14.74
C GLY A 302 -3.71 3.74 -13.40
N ASP A 303 -2.85 3.46 -12.42
CA ASP A 303 -2.81 4.21 -11.15
C ASP A 303 -2.04 5.54 -11.32
N VAL A 304 -2.68 6.50 -11.99
CA VAL A 304 -2.11 7.83 -12.24
C VAL A 304 -1.83 8.57 -10.93
N ALA A 305 -2.71 8.43 -9.93
CA ALA A 305 -2.55 9.09 -8.65
C ALA A 305 -1.34 8.54 -7.88
N GLY A 306 -1.13 7.23 -7.89
CA GLY A 306 0.07 6.58 -7.38
C GLY A 306 1.32 7.03 -8.11
N ALA A 307 1.29 7.07 -9.45
CA ALA A 307 2.41 7.49 -10.27
C ALA A 307 2.85 8.94 -9.96
N VAL A 308 1.89 9.88 -9.85
CA VAL A 308 2.16 11.28 -9.46
C VAL A 308 2.79 11.37 -8.07
N ARG A 309 2.31 10.61 -7.09
CA ARG A 309 2.89 10.59 -5.73
C ARG A 309 4.30 10.00 -5.70
N ALA A 310 4.58 9.00 -6.54
CA ALA A 310 5.87 8.34 -6.62
C ALA A 310 6.92 9.17 -7.39
N PHE A 311 6.48 10.03 -8.31
CA PHE A 311 7.37 10.86 -9.12
C PHE A 311 7.96 12.05 -8.34
N ARG A 312 9.17 11.88 -7.82
CA ARG A 312 9.88 12.90 -7.02
C ARG A 312 10.66 13.93 -7.85
N GLY A 313 10.52 13.89 -9.17
CA GLY A 313 11.18 14.78 -10.11
C GLY A 313 11.83 14.04 -11.28
N PRO A 314 12.36 14.77 -12.27
CA PRO A 314 12.94 14.15 -13.46
C PRO A 314 14.08 13.21 -13.11
N LEU A 315 14.22 12.15 -13.92
CA LEU A 315 15.21 11.11 -13.74
C LEU A 315 16.63 11.63 -14.02
N LEU A 316 17.52 11.61 -13.02
CA LEU A 316 18.90 12.12 -13.13
C LEU A 316 18.98 13.47 -13.88
N PRO A 317 18.37 14.57 -13.37
CA PRO A 317 18.07 15.77 -14.15
C PRO A 317 19.31 16.49 -14.71
N ARG A 318 20.51 16.24 -14.17
CA ARG A 318 21.79 16.80 -14.65
C ARG A 318 22.57 15.88 -15.60
N SER A 319 22.09 14.66 -15.86
CA SER A 319 22.74 13.76 -16.81
C SER A 319 22.42 14.16 -18.25
N ASN A 320 23.46 14.18 -19.07
CA ASN A 320 23.42 14.37 -20.53
C ASN A 320 23.67 13.05 -21.27
N ALA A 321 23.77 11.91 -20.58
CA ALA A 321 23.94 10.62 -21.25
C ALA A 321 22.72 10.34 -22.15
N PRO A 322 22.90 10.10 -23.47
CA PRO A 322 21.78 10.02 -24.42
C PRO A 322 20.68 9.03 -24.03
N GLY A 323 21.04 7.88 -23.47
CA GLY A 323 20.08 6.88 -23.00
C GLY A 323 19.29 7.34 -21.78
N VAL A 324 19.93 8.06 -20.86
CA VAL A 324 19.28 8.59 -19.64
C VAL A 324 18.36 9.74 -20.00
N VAL A 325 18.78 10.63 -20.91
CA VAL A 325 17.94 11.71 -21.45
C VAL A 325 16.66 11.14 -22.05
N ARG A 326 16.78 10.12 -22.91
CA ARG A 326 15.60 9.47 -23.52
C ARG A 326 14.67 8.83 -22.49
N LEU A 327 15.20 8.13 -21.49
CA LEU A 327 14.39 7.54 -20.43
C LEU A 327 13.70 8.62 -19.59
N ARG A 328 14.41 9.70 -19.24
CA ARG A 328 13.86 10.86 -18.51
C ARG A 328 12.69 11.48 -19.28
N GLU A 329 12.89 11.78 -20.56
CA GLU A 329 11.89 12.40 -21.42
C GLU A 329 10.68 11.48 -21.61
N ALA A 330 10.91 10.20 -21.90
CA ALA A 330 9.83 9.23 -22.09
C ALA A 330 8.97 9.08 -20.83
N LEU A 331 9.58 8.91 -19.66
CA LEU A 331 8.86 8.78 -18.40
C LEU A 331 8.07 10.05 -18.05
N THR A 332 8.72 11.21 -18.20
CA THR A 332 8.10 12.51 -17.90
C THR A 332 6.92 12.77 -18.84
N ALA A 333 7.07 12.48 -20.14
CA ALA A 333 6.01 12.63 -21.13
C ALA A 333 4.85 11.66 -20.88
N GLN A 334 5.12 10.40 -20.53
CA GLN A 334 4.08 9.41 -20.20
C GLN A 334 3.28 9.83 -18.96
N LEU A 335 3.96 10.24 -17.89
CA LEU A 335 3.29 10.73 -16.68
C LEU A 335 2.46 11.99 -16.97
N ARG A 336 3.04 12.96 -17.69
CA ARG A 336 2.34 14.18 -18.11
C ARG A 336 1.07 13.86 -18.89
N ALA A 337 1.17 12.99 -19.89
CA ALA A 337 0.04 12.57 -20.71
C ALA A 337 -1.04 11.87 -19.88
N ALA A 338 -0.64 11.01 -18.94
CA ALA A 338 -1.58 10.31 -18.04
C ALA A 338 -2.33 11.30 -17.14
N VAL A 339 -1.66 12.32 -16.59
CA VAL A 339 -2.30 13.37 -15.76
C VAL A 339 -3.28 14.20 -16.60
N LEU A 340 -2.88 14.62 -17.80
CA LEU A 340 -3.77 15.34 -18.73
C LEU A 340 -5.01 14.52 -19.08
N HIS A 341 -4.83 13.23 -19.38
CA HIS A 341 -5.90 12.33 -19.74
C HIS A 341 -6.87 12.06 -18.58
N ALA A 342 -6.34 11.89 -17.36
CA ALA A 342 -7.15 11.66 -16.17
C ALA A 342 -8.13 12.82 -15.89
N GLY A 343 -7.80 14.05 -16.29
CA GLY A 343 -8.72 15.18 -16.18
C GLY A 343 -9.09 15.56 -14.75
N GLN A 344 -8.22 15.26 -13.77
CA GLN A 344 -8.47 15.53 -12.35
C GLN A 344 -7.67 16.78 -11.90
N PRO A 345 -8.33 17.89 -11.53
CA PRO A 345 -7.66 19.13 -11.14
C PRO A 345 -6.65 19.00 -9.99
N ASP A 346 -6.88 18.06 -9.07
CA ASP A 346 -5.98 17.81 -7.92
C ASP A 346 -4.65 17.16 -8.35
N LEU A 347 -4.70 16.22 -9.31
CA LEU A 347 -3.51 15.60 -9.88
C LEU A 347 -2.74 16.62 -10.73
N MET A 348 -3.44 17.44 -11.50
CA MET A 348 -2.85 18.54 -12.25
C MET A 348 -2.18 19.54 -11.30
N SER A 349 -2.79 19.86 -10.15
CA SER A 349 -2.20 20.73 -9.13
C SER A 349 -0.87 20.21 -8.59
N SER A 350 -0.78 18.89 -8.42
CA SER A 350 0.46 18.24 -7.96
C SER A 350 1.58 18.39 -9.00
N TRP A 351 1.25 18.33 -10.29
CA TRP A 351 2.18 18.57 -11.39
C TRP A 351 2.57 20.04 -11.51
N THR A 352 1.60 20.94 -11.65
CA THR A 352 1.82 22.36 -11.95
C THR A 352 2.50 23.11 -10.81
N ARG A 353 2.39 22.62 -9.58
CA ARG A 353 3.10 23.19 -8.42
C ARG A 353 4.49 22.59 -8.18
N SER A 354 4.92 21.63 -8.98
CA SER A 354 6.27 21.08 -8.91
C SER A 354 7.27 21.97 -9.64
N ALA A 355 8.55 21.87 -9.29
CA ALA A 355 9.61 22.68 -9.93
C ALA A 355 9.78 22.39 -11.44
N TRP A 356 9.30 21.24 -11.92
CA TRP A 356 9.42 20.82 -13.32
C TRP A 356 8.12 20.94 -14.12
N GLY A 357 6.98 21.10 -13.45
CA GLY A 357 5.67 21.30 -14.09
C GLY A 357 5.19 22.76 -14.05
N ALA A 358 5.94 23.66 -13.38
CA ALA A 358 5.55 25.05 -13.17
C ALA A 358 5.34 25.84 -14.47
N ASP A 359 6.07 25.49 -15.54
CA ASP A 359 5.99 26.16 -16.84
C ASP A 359 5.21 25.32 -17.88
N ASP A 360 4.44 24.32 -17.45
CA ASP A 360 3.63 23.48 -18.33
C ASP A 360 2.32 24.19 -18.71
N TYR A 361 2.38 24.97 -19.79
CA TYR A 361 1.26 25.78 -20.28
C TYR A 361 -0.04 25.00 -20.52
N GLU A 362 0.06 23.84 -21.16
CA GLU A 362 -1.10 23.00 -21.48
C GLU A 362 -1.73 22.45 -20.20
N MET A 363 -0.92 22.02 -19.23
CA MET A 363 -1.41 21.50 -17.95
C MET A 363 -2.14 22.60 -17.17
N TRP A 364 -1.58 23.82 -17.10
CA TRP A 364 -2.24 24.96 -16.48
C TRP A 364 -3.56 25.32 -17.17
N THR A 365 -3.58 25.34 -18.50
CA THR A 365 -4.79 25.61 -19.29
C THR A 365 -5.86 24.58 -18.99
N ARG A 366 -5.51 23.29 -19.10
CA ARG A 366 -6.44 22.18 -18.85
C ARG A 366 -6.95 22.19 -17.42
N GLN A 367 -6.10 22.48 -16.44
CA GLN A 367 -6.48 22.59 -15.05
C GLN A 367 -7.49 23.71 -14.83
N ARG A 368 -7.22 24.92 -15.33
CA ARG A 368 -8.12 26.07 -15.21
C ARG A 368 -9.50 25.76 -15.78
N ASP A 369 -9.54 25.14 -16.95
CA ASP A 369 -10.79 24.85 -17.67
C ASP A 369 -11.67 23.81 -16.96
N LEU A 370 -11.08 22.98 -16.10
CA LEU A 370 -11.79 21.96 -15.31
C LEU A 370 -12.19 22.44 -13.90
N LEU A 371 -11.70 23.59 -13.45
CA LEU A 371 -12.00 24.12 -12.13
C LEU A 371 -13.35 24.86 -12.09
N PRO A 372 -14.15 24.73 -11.02
CA PRO A 372 -15.44 25.39 -10.93
C PRO A 372 -15.30 26.91 -10.77
N PRO A 373 -16.31 27.68 -11.21
CA PRO A 373 -16.36 29.12 -10.99
C PRO A 373 -16.21 29.47 -9.50
N GLY A 374 -15.28 30.37 -9.17
CA GLY A 374 -15.00 30.78 -7.79
C GLY A 374 -13.96 29.94 -7.04
N SER A 375 -13.36 28.91 -7.66
CA SER A 375 -12.24 28.18 -7.06
C SER A 375 -11.02 29.09 -6.89
N PRO A 376 -10.36 29.13 -5.71
CA PRO A 376 -9.11 29.87 -5.55
C PRO A 376 -7.98 29.34 -6.45
N LEU A 377 -8.02 28.05 -6.79
CA LEU A 377 -7.06 27.44 -7.72
C LEU A 377 -7.24 27.97 -9.15
N TRP A 378 -8.45 28.42 -9.53
CA TRP A 378 -8.69 29.00 -10.85
C TRP A 378 -7.95 30.32 -11.01
N ALA A 379 -7.97 31.16 -9.97
CA ALA A 379 -7.25 32.44 -9.95
C ALA A 379 -5.73 32.22 -10.03
N LEU A 380 -5.22 31.21 -9.32
CA LEU A 380 -3.82 30.82 -9.36
C LEU A 380 -3.41 30.35 -10.77
N ALA A 381 -4.18 29.43 -11.37
CA ALA A 381 -3.90 28.92 -12.71
C ALA A 381 -3.95 30.04 -13.76
N SER A 382 -4.93 30.94 -13.67
CA SER A 382 -5.05 32.09 -14.58
C SER A 382 -3.88 33.07 -14.44
N GLY A 383 -3.43 33.33 -13.22
CA GLY A 383 -2.27 34.19 -12.97
C GLY A 383 -0.96 33.60 -13.52
N GLN A 384 -0.78 32.27 -13.41
CA GLN A 384 0.39 31.60 -13.99
C GLN A 384 0.35 31.60 -15.52
N LEU A 385 -0.81 31.38 -16.14
CA LEU A 385 -0.95 31.48 -17.59
C LEU A 385 -0.62 32.88 -18.10
N ALA A 386 -1.11 33.94 -17.42
CA ALA A 386 -0.77 35.32 -17.78
C ALA A 386 0.74 35.59 -17.70
N ARG A 387 1.42 35.11 -16.64
CA ARG A 387 2.88 35.20 -16.54
C ARG A 387 3.57 34.50 -17.72
N LEU A 388 3.15 33.29 -18.07
CA LEU A 388 3.72 32.54 -19.19
C LEU A 388 3.46 33.23 -20.53
N ASP A 389 2.26 33.76 -20.75
CA ASP A 389 1.91 34.52 -21.96
C ASP A 389 2.82 35.76 -22.12
N ASP A 390 3.09 36.48 -21.02
CA ASP A 390 4.00 37.64 -21.03
C ASP A 390 5.45 37.24 -21.33
N GLU A 391 5.91 36.08 -20.86
CA GLU A 391 7.28 35.57 -21.12
C GLU A 391 7.51 35.13 -22.57
N PHE A 392 6.48 34.63 -23.27
CA PHE A 392 6.58 34.21 -24.68
C PHE A 392 6.20 35.31 -25.69
N ALA A 393 5.66 36.43 -25.24
CA ALA A 393 5.32 37.58 -26.07
C ALA A 393 6.48 38.59 -26.27
N GLY A 394 7.55 38.49 -25.46
CA GLY A 394 8.79 39.27 -25.57
C GLY A 394 9.92 38.52 -26.25
#